data_AF-R6ZTZ0-F1
#
_entry.id   AF-R6ZTZ0-F1
#
_cell.length_a   1.000
_cell.length_b   1.000
_cell.length_c   1.000
_cell.angle_alpha   90.00
_cell.angle_beta   90.00
_cell.angle_gamma   90.00
#
_symmetry.space_group_name_H-M   'P 1'
#
loop_
_entity.id
_entity.type
_entity.pdbx_description
1 polymer ?
#
loop_
_entity_poly.entity_id
_entity_poly.type
_entity_poly.pdbx_seq_one_letter_code
_entity_poly.pdbx_strand_id
1 'polypeptide(L)'
;MFPLNGPSWSLFFEYIGNILYALFIHRLSTKALTVLVGLLGIALAWFTTFNVSGYDMIGVGWTLDTVNFFGGALRMLFPFSMGMLLARHFKPMNVRGAFWICSVILLLLFCVPYIVTGNSPISLNGLFEAICILFIFPVLLWIGASGKTTDNFSSRVCKFLGDISYPLYAVHYPIMYLFYAWLIDHKLYTIAEAWPMALAVYLGNILLAYLCLKLYDEPVRKWLTKKFLNKK
;
A
#
# COMPACT_ATOMS: atom_id res chain seq x y z
N MET A 1 8.07 -14.27 -11.05
CA MET A 1 9.15 -14.41 -10.06
C MET A 1 8.66 -14.81 -8.66
N PHE A 2 7.36 -14.71 -8.34
CA PHE A 2 6.83 -15.04 -7.01
C PHE A 2 5.58 -15.94 -7.08
N PRO A 3 5.71 -17.21 -7.51
CA PRO A 3 4.56 -18.08 -7.78
C PRO A 3 3.75 -18.47 -6.53
N LEU A 4 4.35 -18.40 -5.34
CA LEU A 4 3.74 -18.83 -4.07
C LEU A 4 3.32 -17.68 -3.15
N ASN A 5 3.79 -16.44 -3.42
CA ASN A 5 3.49 -15.28 -2.59
C ASN A 5 3.61 -14.01 -3.44
N GLY A 6 2.50 -13.62 -4.09
CA GLY A 6 2.39 -12.39 -4.87
C GLY A 6 3.07 -11.19 -4.20
N PRO A 7 2.74 -10.83 -2.94
CA PRO A 7 3.37 -9.72 -2.21
C PRO A 7 4.89 -9.77 -2.04
N SER A 8 5.58 -10.89 -2.27
CA SER A 8 7.05 -10.92 -2.22
C SER A 8 7.71 -9.98 -3.23
N TRP A 9 6.99 -9.61 -4.30
CA TRP A 9 7.47 -8.60 -5.25
C TRP A 9 7.73 -7.25 -4.59
N SER A 10 6.86 -6.80 -3.67
CA SER A 10 7.04 -5.51 -2.99
C SER A 10 8.25 -5.54 -2.06
N LEU A 11 8.49 -6.66 -1.35
CA LEU A 11 9.68 -6.84 -0.51
C LEU A 11 10.97 -6.79 -1.32
N PHE A 12 10.99 -7.41 -2.50
CA PHE A 12 12.15 -7.37 -3.39
C PHE A 12 12.52 -5.94 -3.79
N PHE A 13 11.55 -5.16 -4.25
CA PHE A 13 11.79 -3.76 -4.59
C PHE A 13 12.11 -2.92 -3.34
N GLU A 14 11.53 -3.22 -2.19
CA GLU A 14 11.86 -2.56 -0.92
C GLU A 14 13.33 -2.77 -0.53
N TYR A 15 13.88 -3.98 -0.67
CA TYR A 15 15.31 -4.22 -0.47
C TYR A 15 16.18 -3.39 -1.41
N ILE A 16 15.81 -3.31 -2.70
CA ILE A 16 16.51 -2.46 -3.68
C ILE A 16 16.45 -0.99 -3.25
N GLY A 17 15.27 -0.51 -2.86
CA GLY A 17 15.06 0.86 -2.38
C GLY A 17 15.93 1.18 -1.17
N ASN A 18 15.99 0.28 -0.20
CA ASN A 18 16.82 0.42 0.99
C ASN A 18 18.33 0.43 0.68
N ILE A 19 18.79 -0.39 -0.26
CA ILE A 19 20.19 -0.37 -0.73
C ILE A 19 20.50 0.97 -1.41
N LEU A 20 19.63 1.42 -2.34
CA LEU A 20 19.79 2.71 -3.03
C LEU A 20 19.76 3.87 -2.03
N TYR A 21 18.95 3.77 -0.99
CA TYR A 21 18.93 4.72 0.10
C TYR A 21 20.26 4.77 0.85
N ALA A 22 20.72 3.62 1.34
CA ALA A 22 21.94 3.49 2.12
C ALA A 22 23.20 3.90 1.35
N LEU A 23 23.19 3.81 0.01
CA LEU A 23 24.35 4.16 -0.81
C LEU A 23 24.29 5.58 -1.38
N PHE A 24 23.13 6.01 -1.88
CA PHE A 24 23.01 7.23 -2.69
C PHE A 24 22.01 8.23 -2.12
N ILE A 25 20.75 7.83 -1.92
CA ILE A 25 19.64 8.78 -1.70
C ILE A 25 19.81 9.54 -0.37
N HIS A 26 20.33 8.91 0.69
CA HIS A 26 20.56 9.60 1.96
C HIS A 26 21.59 10.74 1.84
N ARG A 27 22.53 10.66 0.88
CA ARG A 27 23.59 11.68 0.65
C ARG A 27 23.14 12.83 -0.22
N LEU A 28 22.00 12.69 -0.92
CA LEU A 28 21.52 13.74 -1.82
C LEU A 28 21.12 14.98 -1.03
N SER A 29 21.50 16.16 -1.54
CA SER A 29 20.97 17.43 -1.05
C SER A 29 19.46 17.51 -1.30
N THR A 30 18.75 18.36 -0.55
CA THR A 30 17.30 18.52 -0.74
C THR A 30 16.95 18.96 -2.16
N LYS A 31 17.75 19.83 -2.79
CA LYS A 31 17.56 20.24 -4.18
C LYS A 31 17.69 19.06 -5.15
N ALA A 32 18.73 18.24 -5.00
CA ALA A 32 18.93 17.07 -5.85
C ALA A 32 17.81 16.04 -5.66
N LEU A 33 17.35 15.83 -4.42
CA LEU A 33 16.21 14.97 -4.12
C LEU A 33 14.91 15.49 -4.77
N THR A 34 14.64 16.80 -4.73
CA THR A 34 13.49 17.39 -5.42
C THR A 34 13.53 17.15 -6.92
N VAL A 35 14.69 17.32 -7.56
CA VAL A 35 14.85 17.04 -9.00
C VAL A 35 14.60 15.56 -9.30
N LEU A 36 15.17 14.65 -8.49
CA LEU A 36 14.94 13.21 -8.64
C LEU A 36 13.45 12.85 -8.51
N VAL A 37 12.76 13.38 -7.50
CA VAL A 37 11.31 13.17 -7.30
C VAL A 37 10.52 13.70 -8.48
N GLY A 38 10.87 14.87 -9.01
CA GLY A 38 10.23 15.45 -10.20
C GLY A 38 10.39 14.55 -11.43
N LEU A 39 11.61 14.07 -11.71
CA LEU A 39 11.88 13.16 -12.83
C LEU A 39 11.15 11.83 -12.67
N LEU A 40 11.18 11.23 -11.49
CA LEU A 40 10.46 9.99 -11.19
C LEU A 40 8.94 10.18 -11.29
N GLY A 41 8.43 11.35 -10.88
CA GLY A 41 7.01 11.69 -10.98
C GLY A 41 6.54 11.84 -12.42
N ILE A 42 7.35 12.49 -13.27
CA ILE A 42 7.09 12.58 -14.72
C ILE A 42 7.12 11.19 -15.35
N ALA A 43 8.14 10.38 -15.03
CA ALA A 43 8.25 9.02 -15.55
C ALA A 43 7.06 8.15 -15.13
N LEU A 44 6.61 8.26 -13.87
CA LEU A 44 5.43 7.57 -13.36
C LEU A 44 4.16 8.02 -14.07
N ALA A 45 3.91 9.34 -14.16
CA ALA A 45 2.75 9.86 -14.88
C ALA A 45 2.74 9.39 -16.33
N TRP A 46 3.86 9.49 -17.04
CA TRP A 46 3.98 9.03 -18.42
C TRP A 46 3.68 7.53 -18.56
N PHE A 47 4.24 6.70 -17.67
CA PHE A 47 4.04 5.26 -17.69
C PHE A 47 2.56 4.87 -17.54
N THR A 48 1.82 5.55 -16.65
CA THR A 48 0.42 5.23 -16.41
C THR A 48 -0.52 5.86 -17.43
N THR A 49 -0.32 7.13 -17.79
CA THR A 49 -1.23 7.86 -18.68
C THR A 49 -1.18 7.32 -20.10
N PHE A 50 -0.02 6.88 -20.58
CA PHE A 50 0.13 6.30 -21.92
C PHE A 50 -0.05 4.78 -21.95
N ASN A 51 -0.57 4.19 -20.87
CA ASN A 51 -0.80 2.75 -20.74
C ASN A 51 0.41 1.91 -21.21
N VAL A 52 1.61 2.27 -20.75
CA VAL A 52 2.84 1.57 -21.16
C VAL A 52 2.80 0.10 -20.72
N SER A 53 2.06 -0.20 -19.65
CA SER A 53 1.84 -1.55 -19.14
C SER A 53 0.87 -2.40 -19.98
N GLY A 54 0.00 -1.79 -20.77
CA GLY A 54 -1.10 -2.46 -21.49
C GLY A 54 -2.30 -2.85 -20.62
N TYR A 55 -2.26 -2.60 -19.31
CA TYR A 55 -3.32 -2.96 -18.35
C TYR A 55 -4.20 -1.77 -17.92
N ASP A 56 -3.95 -0.57 -18.47
CA ASP A 56 -4.60 0.69 -18.10
C ASP A 56 -4.46 1.05 -16.60
N MET A 57 -3.52 0.40 -15.93
CA MET A 57 -3.21 0.59 -14.52
C MET A 57 -1.71 0.43 -14.29
N ILE A 58 -1.23 1.09 -13.25
CA ILE A 58 0.11 0.94 -12.73
C ILE A 58 0.26 -0.33 -11.90
N GLY A 59 -0.80 -1.12 -11.69
CA GLY A 59 -0.70 -2.45 -11.07
C GLY A 59 0.18 -3.37 -11.92
N VAL A 60 1.51 -3.28 -11.77
CA VAL A 60 2.55 -4.07 -12.45
C VAL A 60 3.76 -4.25 -11.52
N GLY A 61 4.66 -5.18 -11.85
CA GLY A 61 5.92 -5.39 -11.10
C GLY A 61 6.11 -6.78 -10.51
N TRP A 62 5.17 -7.71 -10.75
CA TRP A 62 5.27 -9.10 -10.27
C TRP A 62 6.03 -10.03 -11.24
N THR A 63 6.29 -9.58 -12.46
CA THR A 63 7.02 -10.28 -13.53
C THR A 63 8.31 -9.54 -13.92
N LEU A 64 9.27 -10.29 -14.46
CA LEU A 64 10.58 -9.79 -14.91
C LEU A 64 10.59 -9.30 -16.36
N ASP A 65 9.43 -9.23 -17.02
CA ASP A 65 9.40 -8.60 -18.34
C ASP A 65 9.79 -7.12 -18.19
N THR A 66 10.45 -6.58 -19.22
CA THR A 66 11.06 -5.26 -19.21
C THR A 66 10.08 -4.18 -18.76
N VAL A 67 8.82 -4.29 -19.19
CA VAL A 67 7.75 -3.31 -18.89
C VAL A 67 7.30 -3.41 -17.44
N ASN A 68 7.02 -4.61 -16.93
CA ASN A 68 6.62 -4.81 -15.54
C ASN A 68 7.73 -4.45 -14.57
N PHE A 69 8.98 -4.85 -14.86
CA PHE A 69 10.10 -4.53 -13.99
C PHE A 69 10.30 -3.02 -13.88
N PHE A 70 10.22 -2.31 -15.01
CA PHE A 70 10.32 -0.85 -15.03
C PHE A 70 9.17 -0.18 -14.28
N GLY A 71 7.93 -0.62 -14.50
CA GLY A 71 6.76 -0.14 -13.76
C GLY A 71 6.85 -0.41 -12.26
N GLY A 72 7.31 -1.60 -11.87
CA GLY A 72 7.57 -1.97 -10.47
C GLY A 72 8.65 -1.10 -9.82
N ALA A 73 9.72 -0.78 -10.55
CA ALA A 73 10.76 0.15 -10.08
C ALA A 73 10.19 1.56 -9.85
N LEU A 74 9.39 2.09 -10.79
CA LEU A 74 8.73 3.40 -10.62
C LEU A 74 7.78 3.42 -9.41
N ARG A 75 6.99 2.35 -9.23
CA ARG A 75 6.08 2.18 -8.08
C ARG A 75 6.79 2.18 -6.73
N MET A 76 8.07 1.80 -6.69
CA MET A 76 8.86 1.83 -5.45
C MET A 76 9.65 3.14 -5.31
N LEU A 77 10.39 3.52 -6.36
CA LEU A 77 11.34 4.64 -6.29
C LEU A 77 10.66 5.98 -6.09
N PHE A 78 9.51 6.22 -6.76
CA PHE A 78 8.81 7.48 -6.62
C PHE A 78 8.24 7.67 -5.20
N PRO A 79 7.38 6.76 -4.66
CA PRO A 79 6.84 6.95 -3.32
C PRO A 79 7.92 6.98 -2.24
N PHE A 80 8.99 6.18 -2.39
CA PHE A 80 10.12 6.19 -1.46
C PHE A 80 10.83 7.55 -1.44
N SER A 81 11.21 8.07 -2.62
CA SER A 81 11.91 9.36 -2.74
C SER A 81 11.01 10.54 -2.35
N MET A 82 9.72 10.48 -2.68
CA MET A 82 8.72 11.46 -2.26
C MET A 82 8.57 11.45 -0.73
N GLY A 83 8.44 10.28 -0.10
CA GLY A 83 8.37 10.15 1.36
C GLY A 83 9.59 10.75 2.06
N MET A 84 10.79 10.53 1.53
CA MET A 84 12.03 11.15 1.99
C MET A 84 12.00 12.67 1.87
N LEU A 85 11.50 13.20 0.74
CA LEU A 85 11.38 14.65 0.52
C LEU A 85 10.37 15.26 1.50
N LEU A 86 9.22 14.62 1.69
CA LEU A 86 8.22 15.05 2.67
C LEU A 86 8.80 15.04 4.08
N ALA A 87 9.53 13.99 4.47
CA ALA A 87 10.16 13.90 5.78
C ALA A 87 11.15 15.05 6.06
N ARG A 88 11.92 15.48 5.03
CA ARG A 88 12.86 16.60 5.16
C ARG A 88 12.18 17.97 5.29
N HIS A 89 11.01 18.12 4.69
CA HIS A 89 10.23 19.36 4.74
C HIS A 89 9.11 19.34 5.78
N PHE A 90 8.94 18.23 6.49
CA PHE A 90 7.79 17.98 7.34
C PHE A 90 7.67 19.07 8.40
N LYS A 91 6.54 19.78 8.36
CA LYS A 91 6.13 20.72 9.38
C LYS A 91 4.75 20.29 9.88
N PRO A 92 4.62 19.87 11.14
CA PRO A 92 3.35 19.39 11.65
C PRO A 92 2.31 20.51 11.63
N MET A 93 1.14 20.21 11.07
CA MET A 93 0.00 21.11 11.05
C MET A 93 -1.02 20.68 12.12
N ASN A 94 -1.69 21.63 12.76
CA ASN A 94 -2.75 21.30 13.72
C ASN A 94 -4.03 20.92 12.96
N VAL A 95 -4.16 19.64 12.59
CA VAL A 95 -5.37 19.09 11.96
C VAL A 95 -6.16 18.27 12.99
N ARG A 96 -7.37 18.72 13.34
CA ARG A 96 -8.30 17.96 14.18
C ARG A 96 -9.00 16.91 13.33
N GLY A 97 -9.10 15.67 13.82
CA GLY A 97 -9.79 14.59 13.12
C GLY A 97 -9.08 14.08 11.86
N ALA A 98 -7.75 14.22 11.78
CA ALA A 98 -6.96 13.78 10.61
C ALA A 98 -7.24 12.32 10.21
N PHE A 99 -7.43 11.42 11.19
CA PHE A 99 -7.80 10.03 10.93
C PHE A 99 -9.08 9.93 10.08
N TRP A 100 -10.17 10.58 10.53
CA TRP A 100 -11.46 10.53 9.83
C TRP A 100 -11.40 11.18 8.45
N ILE A 101 -10.70 12.31 8.33
CA ILE A 101 -10.50 12.98 7.04
C ILE A 101 -9.79 12.03 6.06
N CYS A 102 -8.68 11.42 6.48
CA CYS A 102 -7.96 10.47 5.66
C CYS A 102 -8.80 9.23 5.32
N SER A 103 -9.55 8.68 6.28
CA SER A 103 -10.43 7.54 6.07
C SER A 103 -11.52 7.82 5.05
N VAL A 104 -12.18 8.99 5.12
CA VAL A 104 -13.23 9.38 4.17
C VAL A 104 -12.64 9.56 2.77
N ILE A 105 -11.51 10.25 2.64
CA ILE A 105 -10.87 10.45 1.34
C ILE A 105 -10.45 9.11 0.74
N LEU A 106 -9.81 8.22 1.51
CA LEU A 106 -9.43 6.89 1.05
C LEU A 106 -10.65 6.07 0.62
N LEU A 107 -11.75 6.11 1.39
CA LEU A 107 -12.98 5.42 1.05
C LEU A 107 -13.56 5.94 -0.27
N LEU A 108 -13.62 7.26 -0.46
CA LEU A 108 -14.07 7.85 -1.72
C LEU A 108 -13.21 7.43 -2.91
N LEU A 109 -11.88 7.42 -2.75
CA LEU A 109 -10.95 6.97 -3.79
C LEU A 109 -11.14 5.49 -4.14
N PHE A 110 -11.35 4.63 -3.14
CA PHE A 110 -11.55 3.19 -3.34
C PHE A 110 -12.93 2.85 -3.92
N CYS A 111 -13.91 3.74 -3.79
CA CYS A 111 -15.22 3.60 -4.42
C CYS A 111 -15.23 4.04 -5.89
N VAL A 112 -14.16 4.67 -6.41
CA VAL A 112 -14.07 5.03 -7.83
C VAL A 112 -13.96 3.73 -8.65
N PRO A 113 -14.93 3.42 -9.52
CA PRO A 113 -14.86 2.24 -10.36
C PRO A 113 -13.76 2.39 -11.42
N TYR A 114 -13.33 1.25 -11.97
CA TYR A 114 -12.39 1.24 -13.08
C TYR A 114 -12.92 2.09 -14.26
N ILE A 115 -12.13 3.09 -14.66
CA ILE A 115 -12.52 4.03 -15.71
C ILE A 115 -12.11 3.44 -17.06
N VAL A 116 -13.06 2.82 -17.74
CA VAL A 116 -12.84 2.26 -19.08
C VAL A 116 -12.50 3.39 -20.04
N THR A 117 -11.29 3.32 -20.57
CA THR A 117 -10.85 4.19 -21.65
C THR A 117 -11.15 3.45 -22.95
N GLY A 118 -11.93 4.06 -23.85
CA GLY A 118 -12.17 3.50 -25.18
C GLY A 118 -10.92 3.59 -26.07
N ASN A 119 -11.08 3.95 -27.35
CA ASN A 119 -9.95 4.10 -28.29
C ASN A 119 -9.08 5.38 -28.06
N SER A 120 -9.10 5.96 -26.86
CA SER A 120 -8.31 7.14 -26.56
C SER A 120 -6.84 6.76 -26.30
N PRO A 121 -5.86 7.54 -26.77
CA PRO A 121 -4.44 7.26 -26.55
C PRO A 121 -3.99 7.49 -25.09
N ILE A 122 -4.87 8.02 -24.23
CA ILE A 122 -4.60 8.33 -22.83
C ILE A 122 -5.51 7.47 -21.96
N SER A 123 -4.92 6.68 -21.07
CA SER A 123 -5.62 5.93 -20.04
C SER A 123 -6.17 6.87 -18.97
N LEU A 124 -7.50 6.98 -18.88
CA LEU A 124 -8.17 7.75 -17.84
C LEU A 124 -7.98 7.12 -16.46
N ASN A 125 -7.96 5.78 -16.38
CA ASN A 125 -7.65 5.07 -15.15
C ASN A 125 -6.19 5.31 -14.73
N GLY A 126 -5.23 5.20 -15.67
CA GLY A 126 -3.84 5.52 -15.41
C GLY A 126 -3.58 6.98 -15.01
N LEU A 127 -4.35 7.93 -15.57
CA LEU A 127 -4.31 9.34 -15.16
C LEU A 127 -4.84 9.53 -13.75
N PHE A 128 -5.97 8.90 -13.42
CA PHE A 128 -6.53 8.92 -12.06
C PHE A 128 -5.53 8.37 -11.03
N GLU A 129 -4.89 7.24 -11.33
CA GLU A 129 -3.86 6.65 -10.47
C GLU A 129 -2.64 7.56 -10.33
N ALA A 130 -2.17 8.19 -11.41
CA ALA A 130 -1.09 9.16 -11.35
C ALA A 130 -1.44 10.34 -10.43
N ILE A 131 -2.63 10.92 -10.56
CA ILE A 131 -3.08 12.02 -9.71
C ILE A 131 -3.10 11.58 -8.24
N CYS A 132 -3.61 10.38 -7.97
CA CYS A 132 -3.63 9.82 -6.62
C CYS A 132 -2.22 9.67 -6.05
N ILE A 133 -1.30 9.07 -6.80
CA ILE A 133 0.06 8.77 -6.34
C ILE A 133 0.91 10.04 -6.19
N LEU A 134 0.81 10.97 -7.15
CA LEU A 134 1.66 12.16 -7.20
C LEU A 134 1.21 13.25 -6.22
N PHE A 135 -0.10 13.36 -5.96
CA PHE A 135 -0.66 14.48 -5.22
C PHE A 135 -1.48 14.04 -4.00
N ILE A 136 -2.48 13.17 -4.20
CA ILE A 136 -3.45 12.88 -3.13
C ILE A 136 -2.80 12.11 -1.99
N PHE A 137 -2.07 11.03 -2.27
CA PHE A 137 -1.42 10.22 -1.24
C PHE A 137 -0.32 10.98 -0.47
N PRO A 138 0.57 11.77 -1.10
CA PRO A 138 1.50 12.65 -0.38
C PRO A 138 0.81 13.61 0.59
N VAL A 139 -0.32 14.22 0.17
CA VAL A 139 -1.11 15.12 1.03
C VAL A 139 -1.76 14.35 2.17
N LEU A 140 -2.35 13.18 1.91
CA LEU A 140 -2.92 12.32 2.95
C LEU A 140 -1.88 11.86 3.96
N LEU A 141 -0.68 11.50 3.51
CA LEU A 141 0.43 11.15 4.39
C LEU A 141 0.83 12.33 5.28
N TRP A 142 0.91 13.54 4.71
CA TRP A 142 1.24 14.73 5.48
C TRP A 142 0.17 15.06 6.53
N ILE A 143 -1.11 14.99 6.17
CA ILE A 143 -2.25 15.20 7.08
C ILE A 143 -2.25 14.12 8.17
N GLY A 144 -2.10 12.86 7.79
CA GLY A 144 -2.05 11.73 8.72
C GLY A 144 -0.91 11.84 9.71
N ALA A 145 0.30 12.19 9.25
CA ALA A 145 1.46 12.42 10.11
C ALA A 145 1.35 13.68 10.99
N SER A 146 0.58 14.67 10.56
CA SER A 146 0.30 15.90 11.33
C SER A 146 -0.82 15.70 12.36
N GLY A 147 -1.64 14.67 12.19
CA GLY A 147 -2.79 14.39 13.04
C GLY A 147 -2.39 14.02 14.46
N LYS A 148 -2.99 14.72 15.44
CA LYS A 148 -3.02 14.23 16.83
C LYS A 148 -4.38 13.55 17.05
N THR A 149 -4.39 12.33 17.56
CA THR A 149 -5.63 11.71 18.03
C THR A 149 -6.07 12.44 19.29
N THR A 150 -6.98 13.41 19.13
CA THR A 150 -7.41 14.29 20.22
C THR A 150 -8.39 13.62 21.18
N ASP A 151 -9.05 12.54 20.76
CA ASP A 151 -10.06 11.83 21.53
C ASP A 151 -9.68 10.36 21.78
N ASN A 152 -10.07 9.85 22.96
CA ASN A 152 -9.78 8.49 23.42
C ASN A 152 -10.36 7.41 22.50
N PHE A 153 -11.50 7.68 21.85
CA PHE A 153 -12.12 6.73 20.93
C PHE A 153 -11.27 6.55 19.67
N SER A 154 -10.95 7.65 18.98
CA SER A 154 -10.12 7.62 17.77
C SER A 154 -8.74 7.01 18.06
N SER A 155 -8.14 7.30 19.23
CA SER A 155 -6.88 6.68 19.63
C SER A 155 -6.98 5.15 19.76
N ARG A 156 -8.05 4.63 20.39
CA ARG A 156 -8.29 3.19 20.50
C ARG A 156 -8.51 2.52 19.14
N VAL A 157 -9.29 3.17 18.26
CA VAL A 157 -9.56 2.66 16.90
C VAL A 157 -8.28 2.61 16.08
N CYS A 158 -7.50 3.72 16.03
CA CYS A 158 -6.22 3.76 15.34
C CYS A 158 -5.26 2.68 15.85
N LYS A 159 -5.19 2.49 17.17
CA LYS A 159 -4.35 1.45 17.76
C LYS A 159 -4.81 0.05 17.35
N PHE A 160 -6.10 -0.25 17.45
CA PHE A 160 -6.63 -1.55 17.06
C PHE A 160 -6.39 -1.86 15.58
N LEU A 161 -6.67 -0.88 14.70
CA LEU A 161 -6.43 -1.02 13.26
C LEU A 161 -4.94 -1.18 12.94
N GLY A 162 -4.07 -0.47 13.64
CA GLY A 162 -2.62 -0.63 13.54
C GLY A 162 -2.16 -2.03 13.98
N ASP A 163 -2.61 -2.49 15.14
CA ASP A 163 -2.22 -3.78 15.73
C ASP A 163 -2.67 -4.97 14.87
N ILE A 164 -3.87 -4.91 14.26
CA ILE A 164 -4.40 -5.99 13.41
C ILE A 164 -3.86 -5.95 11.97
N SER A 165 -3.36 -4.80 11.49
CA SER A 165 -2.97 -4.61 10.09
C SER A 165 -1.93 -5.63 9.60
N TYR A 166 -0.91 -5.91 10.41
CA TYR A 166 0.18 -6.82 10.05
C TYR A 166 -0.25 -8.30 10.07
N PRO A 167 -0.89 -8.83 11.13
CA PRO A 167 -1.46 -10.17 11.11
C PRO A 167 -2.45 -10.39 9.95
N LEU A 168 -3.30 -9.40 9.66
CA LEU A 168 -4.24 -9.46 8.55
C LEU A 168 -3.51 -9.53 7.20
N TYR A 169 -2.49 -8.69 7.01
CA TYR A 169 -1.64 -8.74 5.83
C TYR A 169 -0.98 -10.12 5.65
N ALA A 170 -0.54 -10.78 6.71
CA ALA A 170 0.08 -12.10 6.62
C ALA A 170 -0.90 -13.22 6.21
N VAL A 171 -2.16 -13.18 6.68
CA VAL A 171 -3.12 -14.28 6.50
C VAL A 171 -4.04 -14.11 5.28
N HIS A 172 -4.35 -12.87 4.88
CA HIS A 172 -5.38 -12.63 3.87
C HIS A 172 -5.05 -13.23 2.51
N TYR A 173 -3.79 -13.13 2.07
CA TYR A 173 -3.41 -13.49 0.70
C TYR A 173 -3.44 -15.02 0.44
N PRO A 174 -2.91 -15.88 1.33
CA PRO A 174 -3.12 -17.33 1.23
C PRO A 174 -4.60 -17.73 1.21
N ILE A 175 -5.43 -17.10 2.05
CA ILE A 175 -6.87 -17.40 2.10
C ILE A 175 -7.57 -16.91 0.83
N MET A 176 -7.15 -15.78 0.25
CA MET A 176 -7.66 -15.32 -1.03
C MET A 176 -7.37 -16.32 -2.16
N TYR A 177 -6.18 -16.95 -2.18
CA TYR A 177 -5.90 -18.00 -3.16
C TYR A 177 -6.81 -19.21 -3.02
N LEU A 178 -7.09 -19.64 -1.78
CA LEU A 178 -8.06 -20.71 -1.54
C LEU A 178 -9.47 -20.32 -1.99
N PHE A 179 -9.86 -19.07 -1.73
CA PHE A 179 -11.14 -18.54 -2.18
C PHE A 179 -11.24 -18.49 -3.72
N TYR A 180 -10.18 -18.06 -4.42
CA TYR A 180 -10.14 -18.07 -5.88
C TYR A 180 -10.19 -19.48 -6.45
N ALA A 181 -9.46 -20.43 -5.86
CA ALA A 181 -9.53 -21.84 -6.27
C ALA A 181 -10.95 -22.39 -6.09
N TRP A 182 -11.62 -22.06 -4.98
CA TRP A 182 -13.00 -22.44 -4.71
C TRP A 182 -13.98 -21.84 -5.73
N LEU A 183 -13.84 -20.54 -6.06
CA LEU A 183 -14.67 -19.88 -7.09
C LEU A 183 -14.53 -20.53 -8.46
N ILE A 184 -13.30 -20.87 -8.86
CA ILE A 184 -13.01 -21.51 -10.15
C ILE A 184 -13.63 -22.91 -10.21
N ASP A 185 -13.47 -23.69 -9.14
CA ASP A 185 -14.02 -25.05 -9.03
C ASP A 185 -15.56 -25.06 -9.08
N HIS A 186 -16.19 -24.09 -8.42
CA HIS A 186 -17.66 -23.97 -8.36
C HIS A 186 -18.24 -23.15 -9.53
N LYS A 187 -17.40 -22.63 -10.43
CA LYS A 187 -17.79 -21.83 -11.60
C LYS A 187 -18.71 -20.64 -11.26
N LEU A 188 -18.43 -19.99 -10.13
CA LEU A 188 -19.21 -18.84 -9.67
C LEU A 188 -18.61 -17.56 -10.25
N TYR A 189 -19.35 -16.91 -11.15
CA TYR A 189 -18.87 -15.74 -11.88
C TYR A 189 -19.64 -14.46 -11.54
N THR A 190 -20.70 -14.56 -10.73
CA THR A 190 -21.51 -13.40 -10.34
C THR A 190 -21.33 -13.04 -8.86
N ILE A 191 -21.40 -11.75 -8.56
CA ILE A 191 -21.35 -11.24 -7.17
C ILE A 191 -22.52 -11.82 -6.35
N ALA A 192 -23.69 -11.99 -6.97
CA ALA A 192 -24.89 -12.51 -6.31
C ALA A 192 -24.72 -13.93 -5.76
N GLU A 193 -23.89 -14.75 -6.41
CA GLU A 193 -23.61 -16.12 -5.96
C GLU A 193 -22.43 -16.17 -5.00
N ALA A 194 -21.43 -15.30 -5.19
CA ALA A 194 -20.18 -15.31 -4.43
C ALA A 194 -20.23 -14.51 -3.12
N TRP A 195 -21.14 -13.53 -2.97
CA TRP A 195 -21.12 -12.59 -1.83
C TRP A 195 -21.22 -13.26 -0.44
N PRO A 196 -21.98 -14.36 -0.21
CA PRO A 196 -22.05 -14.95 1.12
C PRO A 196 -20.71 -15.56 1.52
N MET A 197 -20.06 -16.27 0.57
CA MET A 197 -18.75 -16.85 0.79
C MET A 197 -17.67 -15.76 0.89
N ALA A 198 -17.73 -14.73 0.05
CA ALA A 198 -16.80 -13.60 0.13
C ALA A 198 -16.87 -12.91 1.50
N LEU A 199 -18.08 -12.70 2.04
CA LEU A 199 -18.28 -12.13 3.37
C LEU A 199 -17.74 -13.07 4.47
N ALA A 200 -17.99 -14.37 4.36
CA ALA A 200 -17.46 -15.37 5.30
C ALA A 200 -15.93 -15.40 5.30
N VAL A 201 -15.31 -15.36 4.12
CA VAL A 201 -13.85 -15.28 3.95
C VAL A 201 -13.29 -13.99 4.53
N TYR A 202 -13.97 -12.86 4.30
CA TYR A 202 -13.54 -11.56 4.83
C TYR A 202 -13.58 -11.52 6.35
N LEU A 203 -14.70 -11.92 6.96
CA LEU A 203 -14.85 -11.98 8.42
C LEU A 203 -13.92 -13.04 9.03
N GLY A 204 -13.77 -14.18 8.37
CA GLY A 204 -12.86 -15.25 8.77
C GLY A 204 -11.40 -14.79 8.80
N ASN A 205 -10.96 -14.00 7.81
CA ASN A 205 -9.63 -13.40 7.78
C ASN A 205 -9.40 -12.43 8.94
N ILE A 206 -10.37 -11.57 9.24
CA ILE A 206 -10.28 -10.63 10.37
C ILE A 206 -10.21 -11.40 11.70
N LEU A 207 -11.06 -12.41 11.86
CA LEU A 207 -11.07 -13.26 13.06
C LEU A 207 -9.74 -14.00 13.21
N LEU A 208 -9.24 -14.63 12.15
CA LEU A 208 -7.97 -15.34 12.18
C LEU A 208 -6.81 -14.40 12.49
N ALA A 209 -6.76 -13.23 11.86
CA ALA A 209 -5.76 -12.20 12.14
C ALA A 209 -5.78 -11.77 13.61
N TYR A 210 -6.99 -11.58 14.18
CA TYR A 210 -7.16 -11.25 15.60
C TYR A 210 -6.69 -12.38 16.52
N LEU A 211 -7.00 -13.64 16.18
CA LEU A 211 -6.52 -14.81 16.93
C LEU A 211 -4.99 -14.92 16.87
N CYS A 212 -4.39 -14.74 15.69
CA CYS A 212 -2.93 -14.70 15.54
C CYS A 212 -2.30 -13.59 16.38
N LEU A 213 -2.90 -12.39 16.38
CA LEU A 213 -2.43 -11.26 17.19
C LEU A 213 -2.45 -11.61 18.68
N LYS A 214 -3.57 -12.12 19.19
CA LYS A 214 -3.78 -12.32 20.64
C LYS A 214 -3.16 -13.61 21.19
N LEU A 215 -3.14 -14.68 20.41
CA LEU A 215 -2.67 -15.99 20.85
C LEU A 215 -1.19 -16.23 20.53
N TYR A 216 -0.64 -15.56 19.51
CA TYR A 216 0.74 -15.79 19.07
C TYR A 216 1.60 -14.53 19.14
N ASP A 217 1.28 -13.48 18.39
CA ASP A 217 2.15 -12.30 18.28
C ASP A 217 2.36 -11.61 19.64
N GLU A 218 1.29 -11.15 20.30
CA GLU A 218 1.42 -10.46 21.60
C GLU A 218 2.13 -11.31 22.68
N PRO A 219 1.79 -12.60 22.89
CA PRO A 219 2.48 -13.44 23.87
C PRO A 219 3.96 -13.68 23.53
N VAL A 220 4.26 -14.03 22.28
CA VAL A 220 5.64 -14.31 21.84
C VAL A 220 6.48 -13.05 21.89
N ARG A 221 5.95 -11.91 21.43
CA ARG A 221 6.61 -10.61 21.50
C ARG A 221 6.93 -10.24 22.94
N LYS A 222 5.98 -10.36 23.87
CA LYS A 222 6.22 -10.12 25.32
C LYS A 222 7.31 -11.03 25.87
N TRP A 223 7.29 -12.31 25.50
CA TRP A 223 8.30 -13.28 25.93
C TRP A 223 9.70 -12.91 25.40
N LEU A 224 9.83 -12.59 24.11
CA LEU A 224 11.08 -12.17 23.48
C LEU A 224 11.63 -10.88 24.10
N THR A 225 10.77 -9.86 24.26
CA THR A 225 11.16 -8.60 24.91
C THR A 225 11.67 -8.85 26.33
N LYS A 226 10.99 -9.69 27.12
CA LYS A 226 11.44 -10.04 28.46
C LYS A 226 12.79 -10.76 28.45
N LYS A 227 13.00 -11.67 27.50
CA LYS A 227 14.21 -12.50 27.42
C LYS A 227 15.45 -11.75 26.91
N PHE A 228 15.28 -10.85 25.94
CA PHE A 228 16.40 -10.22 25.23
C PHE A 228 16.57 -8.72 25.50
N LEU A 229 15.51 -7.99 25.85
CA LEU A 229 15.55 -6.53 26.04
C LEU A 229 15.51 -6.11 27.52
N ASN A 230 14.90 -6.92 28.41
CA ASN A 230 14.83 -6.61 29.84
C ASN A 230 16.04 -7.11 30.67
N LYS A 231 17.23 -7.25 30.07
CA LYS A 231 18.46 -7.35 30.88
C LYS A 231 18.86 -5.93 31.35
N LYS A 232 18.26 -5.51 32.46
CA LYS A 232 18.92 -4.65 33.46
C LYS A 232 18.96 -5.41 34.77
#